data_AF-A0A937ITC1-F1
#
_entry.id   AF-A0A937ITC1-F1
#
_cell.length_a   1.000
_cell.length_b   1.000
_cell.length_c   1.000
_cell.angle_alpha   90.00
_cell.angle_beta   90.00
_cell.angle_gamma   90.00
#
_symmetry.space_group_name_H-M   'P 1'
#
loop_
_entity.id
_entity.type
_entity.pdbx_description
1 polymer ?
#
loop_
_entity_poly.entity_id
_entity_poly.type
_entity_poly.pdbx_seq_one_letter_code
_entity_poly.pdbx_strand_id
1 'polypeptide(L)'
;MIGFKEGDFVVYPTHGVGQVKGIEKETISGQVLKLVVVTFESDRMTLRVPTNKMETSGLRKVSSQKIMDAAVSTLKSRARVKRTMWSRRAQEYEAKINSGDPVQIAEVVRDLHRNVGQPDQSFSERQIYESALERLAGEFAAVESINKEQATEKLEAVLQAA
;
A
#
# COMPACT_ATOMS: atom_id res chain seq x y z
N MET A 1 -14.97 -6.91 17.00
CA MET A 1 -14.91 -7.69 15.75
C MET A 1 -15.02 -6.69 14.60
N ILE A 2 -13.98 -6.54 13.79
CA ILE A 2 -13.98 -5.60 12.67
C ILE A 2 -14.95 -6.15 11.61
N GLY A 3 -16.16 -5.61 11.56
CA GLY A 3 -17.11 -5.91 10.49
C GLY A 3 -16.71 -5.16 9.23
N PHE A 4 -16.46 -5.89 8.15
CA PHE A 4 -16.35 -5.34 6.81
C PHE A 4 -17.71 -5.41 6.12
N LYS A 5 -18.04 -4.38 5.35
CA LYS A 5 -19.23 -4.31 4.52
C LYS A 5 -18.84 -4.34 3.05
N GLU A 6 -19.77 -4.79 2.22
CA GLU A 6 -19.61 -4.65 0.77
C GLU A 6 -19.38 -3.18 0.41
N GLY A 7 -18.40 -2.94 -0.46
CA GLY A 7 -17.95 -1.60 -0.84
C GLY A 7 -16.84 -1.02 0.04
N ASP A 8 -16.57 -1.57 1.23
CA ASP A 8 -15.47 -1.09 2.08
C ASP A 8 -14.12 -1.26 1.35
N PHE A 9 -13.30 -0.22 1.37
CA PHE A 9 -11.89 -0.31 0.99
C PHE A 9 -11.06 -0.87 2.15
N VAL A 10 -10.16 -1.78 1.81
CA VAL A 10 -9.28 -2.49 2.74
C VAL A 10 -7.88 -2.56 2.20
N VAL A 11 -6.89 -2.74 3.08
CA VAL A 11 -5.50 -2.91 2.70
C VAL A 11 -5.03 -4.31 3.04
N TYR A 12 -4.36 -4.96 2.09
CA TYR A 12 -3.66 -6.20 2.28
C TYR A 12 -2.16 -6.02 2.01
N PRO A 13 -1.26 -6.42 2.93
CA PRO A 13 0.17 -6.10 2.90
C PRO A 13 0.89 -6.26 1.56
N THR A 14 0.59 -7.32 0.81
CA THR A 14 1.27 -7.63 -0.47
C THR A 14 0.50 -7.20 -1.71
N HIS A 15 -0.76 -6.73 -1.56
CA HIS A 15 -1.66 -6.42 -2.68
C HIS A 15 -2.27 -5.01 -2.59
N GLY A 16 -1.92 -4.25 -1.55
CA GLY A 16 -2.33 -2.85 -1.39
C GLY A 16 -3.82 -2.74 -1.14
N VAL A 17 -4.45 -1.73 -1.76
CA VAL A 17 -5.89 -1.49 -1.58
C VAL A 17 -6.72 -2.45 -2.42
N GLY A 18 -7.68 -3.10 -1.76
CA GLY A 18 -8.74 -3.86 -2.39
C GLY A 18 -10.11 -3.37 -1.93
N GLN A 19 -11.15 -3.86 -2.60
CA GLN A 19 -12.54 -3.57 -2.25
C GLN A 19 -13.25 -4.85 -1.80
N VAL A 20 -13.96 -4.77 -0.68
CA VAL A 20 -14.78 -5.88 -0.18
C VAL A 20 -15.99 -6.06 -1.12
N LYS A 21 -16.15 -7.26 -1.67
CA LYS A 21 -17.33 -7.65 -2.47
C LYS A 21 -18.45 -8.24 -1.62
N GLY A 22 -18.14 -8.72 -0.42
CA GLY A 22 -19.13 -9.21 0.51
C GLY A 22 -18.60 -10.32 1.40
N ILE A 23 -19.54 -11.03 2.03
CA ILE A 23 -19.27 -12.19 2.87
C ILE A 23 -19.97 -13.40 2.27
N GLU A 24 -19.20 -14.40 1.88
CA GLU A 24 -19.69 -15.66 1.32
C GLU A 24 -19.61 -16.78 2.36
N LYS A 25 -20.44 -17.81 2.19
CA LYS A 25 -20.36 -19.06 2.95
C LYS A 25 -19.93 -20.17 2.02
N GLU A 26 -18.84 -20.85 2.34
CA GLU A 26 -18.36 -22.01 1.59
C GLU A 26 -18.16 -23.21 2.52
N THR A 27 -18.42 -24.41 2.01
CA THR A 27 -18.16 -25.66 2.73
C THR A 27 -16.81 -26.21 2.26
N ILE A 28 -15.80 -26.18 3.13
CA ILE A 28 -14.45 -26.70 2.87
C ILE A 28 -14.19 -27.84 3.85
N SER A 29 -13.87 -29.02 3.32
CA SER A 29 -13.63 -30.24 4.13
C SER A 29 -14.76 -30.56 5.13
N GLY A 30 -16.01 -30.33 4.72
CA GLY A 30 -17.20 -30.57 5.56
C GLY A 30 -17.50 -29.49 6.60
N GLN A 31 -16.69 -28.42 6.69
CA GLN A 31 -16.91 -27.29 7.59
C GLN A 31 -17.43 -26.07 6.82
N VAL A 32 -18.50 -25.45 7.33
CA VAL A 32 -19.02 -24.20 6.76
C VAL A 32 -18.20 -23.03 7.27
N LEU A 33 -17.46 -22.38 6.38
CA LEU A 33 -16.65 -21.20 6.65
C LEU A 33 -17.33 -19.95 6.10
N LYS A 34 -17.32 -18.86 6.89
CA LYS A 34 -17.66 -17.52 6.42
C LYS A 34 -16.41 -16.83 5.94
N LEU A 35 -16.39 -16.42 4.67
CA LEU A 35 -15.24 -15.82 3.99
C LEU A 35 -15.56 -14.37 3.63
N VAL A 36 -14.65 -13.45 3.95
CA VAL A 36 -14.67 -12.09 3.39
C VAL A 36 -14.03 -12.16 2.00
N VAL A 37 -14.73 -11.66 1.00
CA VAL A 37 -14.25 -11.64 -0.39
C VAL A 37 -13.77 -10.23 -0.71
N VAL A 38 -12.51 -10.11 -1.13
CA VAL A 38 -11.86 -8.84 -1.47
C VAL A 38 -11.28 -8.95 -2.87
N THR A 39 -11.54 -7.96 -3.72
CA THR A 39 -10.95 -7.88 -5.06
C THR A 39 -9.90 -6.80 -5.14
N PHE A 40 -8.79 -7.09 -5.79
CA PHE A 40 -7.69 -6.17 -6.09
C PHE A 40 -7.68 -5.96 -7.60
N GLU A 41 -8.11 -4.78 -8.04
CA GLU A 41 -8.32 -4.48 -9.46
C GLU A 41 -7.00 -4.46 -10.24
N SER A 42 -5.97 -3.82 -9.68
CA SER A 42 -4.63 -3.75 -10.28
C SER A 42 -4.00 -5.13 -10.51
N ASP A 43 -4.26 -6.08 -9.61
CA ASP A 43 -3.68 -7.44 -9.66
C ASP A 43 -4.61 -8.45 -10.35
N ARG A 44 -5.83 -8.04 -10.76
CA ARG A 44 -6.90 -8.94 -11.22
C ARG A 44 -7.11 -10.15 -10.32
N MET A 45 -6.99 -9.94 -9.01
CA MET A 45 -6.96 -11.01 -8.01
C MET A 45 -8.17 -10.92 -7.07
N THR A 46 -8.72 -12.08 -6.68
CA THR A 46 -9.73 -12.19 -5.61
C THR A 46 -9.15 -12.94 -4.43
N LEU A 47 -9.12 -12.29 -3.27
CA LEU A 47 -8.73 -12.88 -2.00
C LEU A 47 -9.98 -13.29 -1.22
N ARG A 48 -9.96 -14.50 -0.65
CA ARG A 48 -10.98 -15.00 0.27
C ARG A 48 -10.34 -15.26 1.62
N VAL A 49 -10.75 -14.49 2.64
CA VAL A 49 -10.20 -14.61 3.99
C VAL A 49 -11.27 -15.14 4.94
N PRO A 50 -11.01 -16.27 5.63
CA PRO A 50 -11.90 -16.72 6.70
C PRO A 50 -12.07 -15.65 7.77
N THR A 51 -13.32 -15.36 8.13
CA THR A 51 -13.67 -14.34 9.14
C THR A 51 -12.98 -14.55 10.50
N ASN A 52 -12.64 -15.80 10.85
CA ASN A 52 -11.88 -16.15 12.06
C ASN A 52 -10.37 -15.95 11.95
N LYS A 53 -9.82 -15.68 10.76
CA LYS A 53 -8.38 -15.43 10.51
C LYS A 53 -8.09 -13.99 10.07
N MET A 54 -9.07 -13.10 10.12
CA MET A 54 -8.95 -11.71 9.62
C MET A 54 -7.84 -10.92 10.33
N GLU A 55 -7.72 -11.05 11.65
CA GLU A 55 -6.70 -10.32 12.41
C GLU A 55 -5.28 -10.83 12.11
N THR A 56 -5.14 -12.14 11.87
CA THR A 56 -3.85 -12.79 11.56
C THR A 56 -3.45 -12.71 10.09
N SER A 57 -4.37 -12.36 9.18
CA SER A 57 -4.06 -12.30 7.74
C SER A 57 -3.37 -11.00 7.33
N GLY A 58 -3.34 -9.99 8.21
CA GLY A 58 -2.87 -8.65 7.90
C GLY A 58 -3.89 -7.79 7.15
N LEU A 59 -5.10 -8.30 6.88
CA LEU A 59 -6.17 -7.53 6.26
C LEU A 59 -6.67 -6.45 7.22
N ARG A 60 -6.56 -5.18 6.82
CA ARG A 60 -6.94 -4.03 7.65
C ARG A 60 -7.84 -3.07 6.90
N LYS A 61 -8.49 -2.17 7.65
CA LYS A 61 -9.16 -1.00 7.05
C LYS A 61 -8.11 -0.02 6.50
N VAL A 62 -8.52 0.77 5.51
CA VAL A 62 -7.76 1.93 5.04
C VAL A 62 -7.43 2.86 6.21
N SER A 63 -6.25 3.47 6.15
CA SER A 63 -5.75 4.37 7.19
C SER A 63 -6.63 5.60 7.37
N SER A 64 -6.64 6.17 8.58
CA SER A 64 -7.33 7.44 8.82
C SER A 64 -6.64 8.59 8.08
N GLN A 65 -7.39 9.67 7.81
CA GLN A 65 -6.83 10.91 7.25
C GLN A 65 -5.58 11.38 7.98
N LYS A 66 -5.60 11.36 9.33
CA LYS A 66 -4.45 11.77 10.16
C LYS A 66 -3.16 10.99 9.85
N ILE A 67 -3.27 9.68 9.60
CA ILE A 67 -2.11 8.84 9.25
C ILE A 67 -1.65 9.18 7.83
N MET A 68 -2.59 9.39 6.91
CA MET A 68 -2.28 9.76 5.54
C MET A 68 -1.59 11.13 5.46
N ASP A 69 -2.04 12.12 6.24
CA ASP A 69 -1.39 13.43 6.34
C ASP A 69 0.06 13.31 6.84
N ALA A 70 0.32 12.40 7.79
CA ALA A 70 1.67 12.11 8.26
C ALA A 70 2.55 11.45 7.17
N ALA A 71 1.98 10.57 6.36
CA ALA A 71 2.67 9.98 5.21
C ALA A 71 3.01 11.06 4.17
N VAL A 72 2.07 11.94 3.83
CA VAL A 72 2.31 13.08 2.91
C VAL A 72 3.35 14.04 3.48
N SER A 73 3.31 14.33 4.79
CA SER A 73 4.35 15.12 5.46
C SER A 73 5.72 14.45 5.40
N THR A 74 5.77 13.12 5.38
CA THR A 74 7.02 12.36 5.26
C THR A 74 7.62 12.54 3.88
N LEU A 75 6.83 12.56 2.81
CA LEU A 75 7.30 12.85 1.44
C LEU A 75 8.01 14.20 1.33
N LYS A 76 7.51 15.22 2.05
CA LYS A 76 8.07 16.58 2.07
C LYS A 76 9.37 16.73 2.86
N SER A 77 9.74 15.71 3.63
CA SER A 77 10.94 15.78 4.47
C SER A 77 12.18 15.45 3.65
N ARG A 78 13.37 15.80 4.18
CA ARG A 78 14.63 15.45 3.53
C ARG A 78 14.88 13.93 3.57
N ALA A 79 15.19 13.34 2.42
CA ALA A 79 15.56 11.93 2.30
C ALA A 79 16.75 11.57 3.20
N ARG A 80 16.66 10.43 3.89
CA ARG A 80 17.68 9.93 4.83
C ARG A 80 18.24 8.60 4.37
N VAL A 81 18.87 8.60 3.20
CA VAL A 81 19.41 7.40 2.57
C VAL A 81 20.66 6.91 3.31
N LYS A 82 20.63 5.67 3.81
CA LYS A 82 21.77 5.04 4.48
C LYS A 82 22.89 4.71 3.47
N ARG A 83 24.15 4.72 3.92
CA ARG A 83 25.35 4.35 3.13
C ARG A 83 25.60 2.84 3.05
N THR A 84 24.60 2.01 3.38
CA THR A 84 24.72 0.54 3.30
C THR A 84 24.60 0.05 1.85
N MET A 85 25.14 -1.15 1.60
CA MET A 85 25.00 -1.82 0.29
C MET A 85 23.54 -1.88 -0.15
N TRP A 86 23.30 -1.69 -1.44
CA TRP A 86 21.96 -1.66 -2.02
C TRP A 86 21.12 -2.87 -1.65
N SER A 87 21.69 -4.08 -1.69
CA SER A 87 20.97 -5.32 -1.33
C SER A 87 20.30 -5.26 0.04
N ARG A 88 20.99 -4.70 1.04
CA ARG A 88 20.42 -4.53 2.39
C ARG A 88 19.35 -3.44 2.43
N ARG A 89 19.52 -2.36 1.66
CA ARG A 89 18.51 -1.29 1.55
C ARG A 89 17.25 -1.76 0.85
N ALA A 90 17.39 -2.51 -0.24
CA ALA A 90 16.27 -3.11 -0.96
C ALA A 90 15.42 -4.00 -0.04
N GLN A 91 16.05 -4.88 0.74
CA GLN A 91 15.35 -5.70 1.74
C GLN A 91 14.63 -4.85 2.80
N GLU A 92 15.27 -3.80 3.31
CA GLU A 92 14.63 -2.86 4.26
C GLU A 92 13.42 -2.15 3.62
N TYR A 93 13.53 -1.74 2.35
CA TYR A 93 12.44 -1.08 1.64
C TYR A 93 11.28 -2.02 1.30
N GLU A 94 11.56 -3.24 0.84
CA GLU A 94 10.54 -4.27 0.64
C GLU A 94 9.82 -4.60 1.95
N ALA A 95 10.54 -4.68 3.07
CA ALA A 95 9.93 -4.89 4.38
C ALA A 95 9.01 -3.72 4.79
N LYS A 96 9.41 -2.48 4.50
CA LYS A 96 8.55 -1.29 4.71
C LYS A 96 7.31 -1.33 3.83
N ILE A 97 7.46 -1.66 2.54
CA ILE A 97 6.32 -1.79 1.62
C ILE A 97 5.35 -2.87 2.11
N ASN A 98 5.86 -4.05 2.43
CA ASN A 98 5.09 -5.19 2.92
C ASN A 98 4.58 -5.02 4.35
N SER A 99 5.00 -3.99 5.09
CA SER A 99 4.38 -3.66 6.38
C SER A 99 2.96 -3.11 6.20
N GLY A 100 2.68 -2.53 5.03
CA GLY A 100 1.45 -1.82 4.76
C GLY A 100 1.29 -0.52 5.54
N ASP A 101 2.32 0.02 6.21
CA ASP A 101 2.26 1.30 6.90
C ASP A 101 2.49 2.46 5.91
N PRO A 102 1.50 3.35 5.67
CA PRO A 102 1.64 4.45 4.71
C PRO A 102 2.84 5.35 4.98
N VAL A 103 3.20 5.56 6.25
CA VAL A 103 4.33 6.42 6.61
C VAL A 103 5.64 5.77 6.18
N GLN A 104 5.80 4.46 6.45
CA GLN A 104 7.00 3.72 6.03
C GLN A 104 7.09 3.58 4.52
N ILE A 105 5.95 3.39 3.83
CA ILE A 105 5.90 3.37 2.37
C ILE A 105 6.33 4.74 1.81
N ALA A 106 5.83 5.84 2.38
CA ALA A 106 6.21 7.19 1.99
C ALA A 106 7.72 7.46 2.16
N GLU A 107 8.36 6.89 3.18
CA GLU A 107 9.83 6.97 3.30
C GLU A 107 10.54 6.32 2.11
N VAL A 108 10.06 5.17 1.63
CA VAL A 108 10.64 4.47 0.47
C VAL A 108 10.44 5.30 -0.81
N VAL A 109 9.23 5.82 -1.02
CA VAL A 109 8.92 6.68 -2.17
C VAL A 109 9.84 7.90 -2.18
N ARG A 110 9.92 8.63 -1.06
CA ARG A 110 10.81 9.79 -0.90
C ARG A 110 12.28 9.45 -1.15
N ASP A 111 12.77 8.37 -0.53
CA ASP A 111 14.19 8.02 -0.55
C ASP A 111 14.65 7.51 -1.93
N LEU A 112 13.73 6.97 -2.73
CA LEU A 112 14.00 6.52 -4.10
C LEU A 112 13.63 7.56 -5.17
N HIS A 113 12.79 8.55 -4.87
CA HIS A 113 12.42 9.60 -5.81
C HIS A 113 13.66 10.33 -6.35
N ARG A 114 13.67 10.63 -7.65
CA ARG A 114 14.79 11.28 -8.34
C ARG A 114 14.39 12.65 -8.85
N ASN A 115 15.17 13.64 -8.46
CA ASN A 115 15.07 14.98 -8.99
C ASN A 115 15.83 15.10 -10.31
N VAL A 116 15.44 16.07 -11.13
CA VAL A 116 16.11 16.40 -12.39
C VAL A 116 17.61 16.61 -12.16
N GLY A 117 18.44 15.95 -12.96
CA GLY A 117 19.91 16.04 -12.89
C GLY A 117 20.58 15.02 -11.95
N GLN A 118 19.83 14.15 -11.27
CA GLN A 118 20.40 12.97 -10.62
C GLN A 118 20.66 11.84 -11.64
N PRO A 119 21.63 10.95 -11.39
CA PRO A 119 21.83 9.76 -12.20
C PRO A 119 20.58 8.88 -12.27
N ASP A 120 20.42 8.17 -13.39
CA ASP A 120 19.33 7.22 -13.58
C ASP A 120 19.30 6.16 -12.49
N GLN A 121 18.09 5.77 -12.07
CA GLN A 121 17.90 4.65 -11.18
C GLN A 121 18.31 3.35 -11.87
N SER A 122 18.88 2.43 -11.10
CA SER A 122 18.94 1.04 -11.52
C SER A 122 17.52 0.48 -11.71
N PHE A 123 17.38 -0.54 -12.56
CA PHE A 123 16.10 -1.23 -12.76
C PHE A 123 15.47 -1.70 -11.45
N SER A 124 16.29 -2.23 -10.53
CA SER A 124 15.85 -2.68 -9.21
C SER A 124 15.33 -1.54 -8.33
N GLU A 125 16.02 -0.37 -8.32
CA GLU A 125 15.53 0.81 -7.59
C GLU A 125 14.19 1.30 -8.15
N ARG A 126 14.08 1.34 -9.48
CA ARG A 126 12.84 1.76 -10.17
C ARG A 126 11.67 0.85 -9.81
N GLN A 127 11.87 -0.47 -9.83
CA GLN A 127 10.81 -1.42 -9.49
C GLN A 127 10.31 -1.26 -8.05
N ILE A 128 11.21 -1.04 -7.09
CA ILE A 128 10.83 -0.81 -5.69
C ILE A 128 10.11 0.54 -5.53
N TYR A 129 10.57 1.58 -6.24
CA TYR A 129 9.91 2.89 -6.25
C TYR A 129 8.49 2.80 -6.80
N GLU A 130 8.31 2.19 -7.98
CA GLU A 130 7.01 2.01 -8.62
C GLU A 130 6.06 1.22 -7.72
N SER A 131 6.54 0.14 -7.10
CA SER A 131 5.74 -0.63 -6.14
C SER A 131 5.34 0.20 -4.92
N ALA A 132 6.26 0.94 -4.31
CA ALA A 132 5.96 1.80 -3.16
C ALA A 132 4.96 2.91 -3.51
N LEU A 133 5.16 3.58 -4.65
CA LEU A 133 4.28 4.65 -5.13
C LEU A 133 2.89 4.11 -5.42
N GLU A 134 2.79 2.95 -6.07
CA GLU A 134 1.51 2.28 -6.33
C GLU A 134 0.73 1.98 -5.04
N ARG A 135 1.41 1.45 -4.01
CA ARG A 135 0.77 1.16 -2.71
C ARG A 135 0.28 2.44 -2.04
N LEU A 136 1.12 3.47 -1.99
CA LEU A 136 0.78 4.73 -1.34
C LEU A 136 -0.34 5.46 -2.09
N ALA A 137 -0.26 5.54 -3.42
CA ALA A 137 -1.27 6.19 -4.25
C ALA A 137 -2.62 5.49 -4.16
N GLY A 138 -2.64 4.15 -4.12
CA GLY A 138 -3.88 3.40 -3.94
C GLY A 138 -4.56 3.72 -2.60
N GLU A 139 -3.80 3.78 -1.51
CA GLU A 139 -4.36 4.10 -0.20
C GLU A 139 -4.74 5.58 -0.06
N PHE A 140 -3.93 6.48 -0.60
CA PHE A 140 -4.25 7.91 -0.68
C PHE A 140 -5.55 8.15 -1.46
N ALA A 141 -5.73 7.48 -2.60
CA ALA A 141 -6.95 7.54 -3.40
C ALA A 141 -8.19 7.11 -2.61
N ALA A 142 -8.09 6.00 -1.86
CA ALA A 142 -9.18 5.50 -1.04
C ALA A 142 -9.52 6.42 0.14
N VAL A 143 -8.52 7.06 0.76
CA VAL A 143 -8.72 8.04 1.84
C VAL A 143 -9.39 9.31 1.32
N GLU A 144 -8.87 9.86 0.22
CA GLU A 144 -9.32 11.13 -0.36
C GLU A 144 -10.56 11.00 -1.25
N SER A 145 -11.04 9.76 -1.48
CA SER A 145 -12.16 9.47 -2.39
C SER A 145 -11.95 10.01 -3.81
N ILE A 146 -10.74 9.82 -4.35
CA ILE A 146 -10.35 10.20 -5.72
C ILE A 146 -9.87 8.96 -6.49
N ASN A 147 -9.63 9.09 -7.80
CA ASN A 147 -9.03 7.99 -8.56
C ASN A 147 -7.50 7.90 -8.32
N LYS A 148 -6.92 6.75 -8.67
CA LYS A 148 -5.50 6.46 -8.41
C LYS A 148 -4.57 7.35 -9.24
N GLU A 149 -4.99 7.74 -10.43
CA GLU A 149 -4.24 8.62 -11.33
C GLU A 149 -4.08 10.01 -10.70
N GLN A 150 -5.18 10.62 -10.24
CA GLN A 150 -5.20 11.89 -9.51
C GLN A 150 -4.41 11.83 -8.20
N ALA A 151 -4.49 10.69 -7.48
CA ALA A 151 -3.70 10.47 -6.28
C ALA A 151 -2.19 10.46 -6.61
N THR A 152 -1.79 9.75 -7.66
CA THR A 152 -0.40 9.67 -8.11
C THR A 152 0.12 11.06 -8.49
N GLU A 153 -0.62 11.81 -9.31
CA GLU A 153 -0.26 13.18 -9.70
C GLU A 153 -0.08 14.11 -8.48
N LYS A 154 -0.98 14.04 -7.50
CA LYS A 154 -0.88 14.83 -6.26
C LYS A 154 0.37 14.47 -5.44
N LEU A 155 0.67 13.18 -5.30
CA LEU A 155 1.83 12.71 -4.55
C LEU A 155 3.15 13.09 -5.25
N GLU A 156 3.20 12.99 -6.57
CA GLU A 156 4.36 13.41 -7.37
C GLU A 156 4.57 14.93 -7.31
N ALA A 157 3.50 15.72 -7.36
CA ALA A 157 3.59 17.17 -7.19
C ALA A 157 4.14 17.55 -5.79
N VAL A 158 3.78 16.80 -4.75
CA VAL A 158 4.34 16.97 -3.41
C VAL A 158 5.84 16.68 -3.37
N LEU A 159 6.29 15.64 -4.08
CA LEU A 159 7.71 15.26 -4.16
C LEU A 159 8.54 16.29 -4.95
N GLN A 160 7.99 16.86 -6.02
CA GLN A 160 8.69 17.90 -6.80
C GLN A 160 8.83 19.23 -6.06
N ALA A 161 7.91 19.52 -5.14
CA ALA A 161 7.92 20.74 -4.33
C ALA A 161 8.79 20.65 -3.06
N ALA A 162 9.36 19.48 -2.76
CA ALA A 162 10.13 19.18 -1.56
C ALA A 162 11.65 19.23 -1.79
#